data_AF-A0A0U4X2I2-F1
#
_entry.id   AF-A0A0U4X2I2-F1
#
_cell.length_a   1.000
_cell.length_b   1.000
_cell.length_c   1.000
_cell.angle_alpha   90.00
_cell.angle_beta   90.00
_cell.angle_gamma   90.00
#
_symmetry.space_group_name_H-M   'P 1'
#
loop_
_entity.id
_entity.type
_entity.pdbx_description
1 polymer ?
#
loop_
_entity_poly.entity_id
_entity_poly.type
_entity_poly.pdbx_seq_one_letter_code
_entity_poly.pdbx_strand_id
1 'polypeptide(L)'
;MTTSRRRLVHRWPVRLTHWLNALAMPCMFMSGWAIYNASPLFPFTFPAWATLGGWLGGAIAWHLAVFWLLLANGLIYLLYGLFSGHFRRDFLPLSPRAIGRDFAAAVRLRLGHHLGTYNAVQRLLYWGVLALGVLVVLSGLAIWKPVQLQGLAALLGGFDTARYVHFFAMAGIGAFVVVHLALVILVPRTLPPMITGRAHEEVNDESA
;
A
#
# COMPACT_ATOMS: atom_id res chain seq x y z
N MET A 1 -10.10 17.25 -36.22
CA MET A 1 -10.15 15.76 -36.18
C MET A 1 -9.36 15.32 -34.96
N THR A 2 -10.01 14.94 -33.86
CA THR A 2 -9.33 14.46 -32.64
C THR A 2 -8.77 13.06 -32.88
N THR A 3 -7.46 12.93 -33.04
CA THR A 3 -6.78 11.63 -33.15
C THR A 3 -6.57 11.05 -31.77
N SER A 4 -7.36 10.04 -31.39
CA SER A 4 -7.16 9.32 -30.13
C SER A 4 -5.93 8.42 -30.24
N ARG A 5 -4.81 8.78 -29.59
CA ARG A 5 -3.66 7.89 -29.43
C ARG A 5 -3.83 7.05 -28.16
N ARG A 6 -3.86 5.73 -28.30
CA ARG A 6 -3.81 4.82 -27.13
C ARG A 6 -2.37 4.74 -26.63
N ARG A 7 -2.07 5.40 -25.51
CA ARG A 7 -0.77 5.26 -24.82
C ARG A 7 -0.84 4.09 -23.84
N LEU A 8 0.17 3.23 -23.86
CA LEU A 8 0.37 2.21 -22.81
C LEU A 8 0.86 2.93 -21.55
N VAL A 9 -0.06 3.17 -20.59
CA VAL A 9 0.25 3.90 -19.35
C VAL A 9 0.72 2.95 -18.24
N HIS A 10 0.17 1.72 -18.17
CA HIS A 10 0.56 0.72 -17.19
C HIS A 10 1.08 -0.56 -17.84
N ARG A 11 2.34 -0.92 -17.55
CA ARG A 11 2.96 -2.16 -18.05
C ARG A 11 2.30 -3.37 -17.41
N TRP A 12 2.16 -4.47 -18.17
CA TRP A 12 1.48 -5.69 -17.73
C TRP A 12 1.97 -6.26 -16.38
N PRO A 13 3.29 -6.29 -16.07
CA PRO A 13 3.77 -6.78 -14.77
C PRO A 13 3.20 -6.00 -13.58
N VAL A 14 3.10 -4.66 -13.70
CA VAL A 14 2.59 -3.78 -12.64
C VAL A 14 1.10 -4.02 -12.35
N ARG A 15 0.34 -4.38 -13.39
CA ARG A 15 -1.07 -4.72 -13.23
C ARG A 15 -1.23 -6.06 -12.52
N LEU A 16 -0.45 -7.07 -12.91
CA LEU A 16 -0.50 -8.38 -12.29
C LEU A 16 -0.16 -8.29 -10.80
N THR A 17 0.93 -7.59 -10.46
CA THR A 17 1.32 -7.41 -9.06
C THR A 17 0.25 -6.65 -8.27
N HIS A 18 -0.38 -5.64 -8.87
CA HIS A 18 -1.48 -4.92 -8.24
C HIS A 18 -2.71 -5.80 -7.97
N TRP A 19 -3.19 -6.54 -8.96
CA TRP A 19 -4.36 -7.42 -8.79
C TRP A 19 -4.09 -8.55 -7.80
N LEU A 20 -2.88 -9.10 -7.79
CA LEU A 20 -2.48 -10.08 -6.78
C LEU A 20 -2.53 -9.47 -5.37
N ASN A 21 -2.02 -8.25 -5.19
CA ASN A 21 -2.13 -7.55 -3.91
C ASN A 21 -3.60 -7.29 -3.54
N ALA A 22 -4.43 -6.85 -4.48
CA ALA A 22 -5.84 -6.57 -4.23
C ALA A 22 -6.61 -7.81 -3.72
N LEU A 23 -6.28 -9.00 -4.23
CA LEU A 23 -6.87 -10.26 -3.78
C LEU A 23 -6.26 -10.79 -2.48
N ALA A 24 -4.96 -10.59 -2.27
CA ALA A 24 -4.25 -11.05 -1.09
C ALA A 24 -4.55 -10.22 0.17
N MET A 25 -4.78 -8.91 0.02
CA MET A 25 -5.01 -7.99 1.14
C MET A 25 -6.22 -8.35 2.01
N PRO A 26 -7.40 -8.70 1.47
CA PRO A 26 -8.53 -9.18 2.28
C PRO A 26 -8.14 -10.38 3.14
N CYS A 27 -7.49 -11.40 2.57
CA CYS A 27 -7.04 -12.57 3.33
C CYS A 27 -6.05 -12.20 4.43
N MET A 28 -5.15 -11.22 4.17
CA MET A 28 -4.20 -10.71 5.15
C MET A 28 -4.90 -10.03 6.33
N PHE A 29 -5.90 -9.18 6.07
CA PHE A 29 -6.68 -8.51 7.12
C PHE A 29 -7.53 -9.50 7.91
N MET A 30 -8.28 -10.38 7.24
CA MET A 30 -9.18 -11.33 7.89
C MET A 30 -8.42 -12.32 8.79
N SER A 31 -7.25 -12.80 8.34
CA SER A 31 -6.38 -13.65 9.17
C SER A 31 -5.73 -12.86 10.31
N GLY A 32 -5.35 -11.60 10.09
CA GLY A 32 -4.82 -10.72 11.13
C GLY A 32 -5.83 -10.42 12.24
N TRP A 33 -7.10 -10.19 11.88
CA TRP A 33 -8.19 -10.01 12.85
C TRP A 33 -8.47 -11.29 13.66
N ALA A 34 -8.33 -12.46 13.04
CA ALA A 34 -8.43 -13.74 13.74
C ALA A 34 -7.30 -13.92 14.78
N ILE A 35 -6.07 -13.53 14.44
CA ILE A 35 -4.93 -13.53 15.38
C ILE A 35 -5.16 -12.54 16.52
N TYR A 36 -5.65 -11.33 16.20
CA TYR A 36 -6.01 -10.32 17.19
C TYR A 36 -7.08 -10.84 18.17
N ASN A 37 -8.11 -11.54 17.68
CA ASN A 37 -9.17 -12.09 18.53
C ASN A 37 -8.66 -13.12 19.54
N ALA A 38 -7.56 -13.83 19.25
CA ALA A 38 -7.00 -14.81 20.17
C ALA A 38 -6.28 -14.18 21.38
N SER A 39 -5.77 -12.96 21.22
CA SER A 39 -5.23 -12.14 22.31
C SER A 39 -5.52 -10.67 22.02
N PRO A 40 -6.72 -10.18 22.38
CA PRO A 40 -7.13 -8.81 22.06
C PRO A 40 -6.28 -7.77 22.78
N LEU A 41 -5.96 -6.67 22.09
CA LEU A 41 -5.29 -5.50 22.69
C LEU A 41 -6.29 -4.49 23.26
N PHE A 42 -7.52 -4.49 22.76
CA PHE A 42 -8.60 -3.58 23.13
C PHE A 42 -9.86 -4.36 23.50
N PRO A 43 -10.84 -3.76 24.20
CA PRO A 43 -12.07 -4.44 24.64
C PRO A 43 -13.09 -4.63 23.51
N PHE A 44 -12.64 -5.09 22.34
CA PHE A 44 -13.50 -5.47 21.23
C PHE A 44 -12.88 -6.66 20.49
N THR A 45 -13.72 -7.40 19.78
CA THR A 45 -13.34 -8.51 18.91
C THR A 45 -14.02 -8.36 17.56
N PHE A 46 -13.40 -8.92 16.51
CA PHE A 46 -13.99 -8.97 15.18
C PHE A 46 -14.95 -10.16 15.06
N PRO A 47 -16.06 -10.02 14.33
CA PRO A 47 -17.02 -11.11 14.17
C PRO A 47 -16.42 -12.25 13.34
N ALA A 48 -16.83 -13.50 13.61
CA ALA A 48 -16.25 -14.69 13.00
C ALA A 48 -16.31 -14.69 11.46
N TRP A 49 -17.37 -14.13 10.86
CA TRP A 49 -17.52 -14.03 9.41
C TRP A 49 -16.47 -13.10 8.75
N ALA A 50 -15.90 -12.16 9.52
CA ALA A 50 -14.85 -11.27 9.06
C ALA A 50 -13.45 -11.86 9.28
N THR A 51 -13.34 -13.06 9.88
CA THR A 51 -12.06 -13.69 10.21
C THR A 51 -11.74 -14.86 9.28
N LEU A 52 -10.45 -15.13 9.06
CA LEU A 52 -9.97 -16.24 8.23
C LEU A 52 -9.12 -17.21 9.06
N GLY A 53 -9.35 -18.52 8.88
CA GLY A 53 -8.55 -19.59 9.50
C GLY A 53 -9.29 -20.41 10.57
N GLY A 54 -10.42 -19.91 11.09
CA GLY A 54 -11.32 -20.61 12.01
C GLY A 54 -10.79 -20.78 13.44
N TRP A 55 -9.49 -21.05 13.61
CA TRP A 55 -8.79 -21.18 14.89
C TRP A 55 -7.41 -20.52 14.80
N LEU A 56 -6.73 -20.34 15.94
CA LEU A 56 -5.48 -19.55 16.01
C LEU A 56 -4.38 -20.04 15.06
N GLY A 57 -4.05 -21.33 15.06
CA GLY A 57 -3.00 -21.84 14.18
C GLY A 57 -3.39 -21.81 12.70
N GLY A 58 -4.67 -21.99 12.37
CA GLY A 58 -5.18 -21.82 11.01
C GLY A 58 -5.07 -20.38 10.54
N ALA A 59 -5.41 -19.42 11.41
CA ALA A 59 -5.24 -18.00 11.15
C ALA A 59 -3.77 -17.64 10.92
N ILE A 60 -2.86 -18.11 11.77
CA ILE A 60 -1.42 -17.91 11.61
C ILE A 60 -0.91 -18.50 10.29
N ALA A 61 -1.34 -19.72 9.93
CA ALA A 61 -0.93 -20.37 8.69
C ALA A 61 -1.34 -19.55 7.46
N TRP A 62 -2.61 -19.11 7.40
CA TRP A 62 -3.09 -18.24 6.32
C TRP A 62 -2.35 -16.90 6.30
N HIS A 63 -2.14 -16.28 7.47
CA HIS A 63 -1.48 -14.99 7.57
C HIS A 63 -0.05 -15.05 7.04
N LEU A 64 0.73 -16.07 7.45
CA LEU A 64 2.10 -16.25 6.98
C LEU A 64 2.15 -16.64 5.49
N ALA A 65 1.23 -17.47 5.01
CA ALA A 65 1.16 -17.83 3.59
C ALA A 65 0.92 -16.59 2.71
N VAL A 66 -0.03 -15.75 3.10
CA VAL A 66 -0.35 -14.50 2.38
C VAL A 66 0.77 -13.47 2.53
N PHE A 67 1.40 -13.38 3.71
CA PHE A 67 2.59 -12.55 3.92
C PHE A 67 3.70 -12.89 2.94
N TRP A 68 4.06 -14.17 2.76
CA TRP A 68 5.10 -14.57 1.81
C TRP A 68 4.73 -14.26 0.36
N LEU A 69 3.46 -14.45 0.00
CA LEU A 69 2.94 -14.07 -1.32
C LEU A 69 3.11 -12.57 -1.56
N LEU A 70 2.67 -11.73 -0.61
CA LEU A 70 2.78 -10.27 -0.69
C LEU A 70 4.23 -9.80 -0.69
N LEU A 71 5.09 -10.42 0.13
CA LEU A 71 6.51 -10.09 0.20
C LEU A 71 7.23 -10.42 -1.12
N ALA A 72 7.00 -11.62 -1.67
CA ALA A 72 7.56 -12.03 -2.94
C ALA A 72 7.07 -11.11 -4.08
N ASN A 73 5.77 -10.80 -4.11
CA ASN A 73 5.19 -9.90 -5.10
C ASN A 73 5.75 -8.47 -4.99
N GLY A 74 5.89 -7.95 -3.76
CA GLY A 74 6.51 -6.66 -3.49
C GLY A 74 7.98 -6.62 -3.91
N LEU A 75 8.74 -7.69 -3.64
CA LEU A 75 10.14 -7.81 -4.05
C LEU A 75 10.28 -7.85 -5.58
N ILE A 76 9.45 -8.63 -6.27
CA ILE A 76 9.42 -8.66 -7.75
C ILE A 76 9.14 -7.27 -8.31
N TYR A 77 8.19 -6.53 -7.72
CA TYR A 77 7.89 -5.16 -8.12
C TYR A 77 9.08 -4.20 -7.89
N LEU A 78 9.73 -4.28 -6.73
CA LEU A 78 10.91 -3.47 -6.40
C LEU A 78 12.08 -3.78 -7.34
N LEU A 79 12.38 -5.06 -7.56
CA LEU A 79 13.43 -5.50 -8.48
C LEU A 79 13.13 -5.04 -9.90
N TYR A 80 11.89 -5.20 -10.39
CA TYR A 80 11.48 -4.70 -11.70
C TYR A 80 11.67 -3.17 -11.80
N GLY A 81 11.30 -2.42 -10.75
CA GLY A 81 11.51 -0.98 -10.69
C GLY A 81 12.99 -0.57 -10.74
N LEU A 82 13.86 -1.36 -10.10
CA LEU A 82 15.32 -1.13 -10.07
C LEU A 82 15.98 -1.46 -11.42
N PHE A 83 15.66 -2.63 -12.00
CA PHE A 83 16.23 -3.08 -13.28
C PHE A 83 15.70 -2.32 -14.50
N SER A 84 14.47 -1.81 -14.45
CA SER A 84 13.88 -1.04 -15.57
C SER A 84 14.31 0.43 -15.63
N GLY A 85 15.14 0.90 -14.69
CA GLY A 85 15.55 2.30 -14.57
C GLY A 85 14.39 3.25 -14.20
N HIS A 86 13.22 2.72 -13.85
CA HIS A 86 12.03 3.49 -13.50
C HIS A 86 12.24 4.30 -12.20
N PHE A 87 12.90 3.71 -11.20
CA PHE A 87 13.32 4.45 -10.01
C PHE A 87 14.33 5.58 -10.35
N ARG A 88 15.20 5.40 -11.34
CA ARG A 88 16.12 6.47 -11.78
C ARG A 88 15.42 7.59 -12.57
N ARG A 89 14.32 7.31 -13.27
CA ARG A 89 13.56 8.31 -14.05
C ARG A 89 12.53 9.07 -13.22
N ASP A 90 11.85 8.42 -12.27
CA ASP A 90 10.73 9.03 -11.53
C ASP A 90 11.05 9.34 -10.05
N PHE A 91 12.07 8.73 -9.44
CA PHE A 91 12.44 8.97 -8.02
C PHE A 91 13.73 9.79 -7.80
N LEU A 92 14.47 10.14 -8.86
CA LEU A 92 15.70 10.93 -8.79
C LEU A 92 15.42 12.37 -9.30
N PRO A 93 14.62 13.14 -8.55
CA PRO A 93 15.30 13.94 -7.53
C PRO A 93 14.50 14.00 -6.22
N LEU A 94 14.64 12.98 -5.37
CA LEU A 94 14.31 13.11 -3.94
C LEU A 94 15.39 13.94 -3.23
N SER A 95 15.33 15.26 -3.40
CA SER A 95 16.03 16.18 -2.51
C SER A 95 15.31 16.20 -1.15
N PRO A 96 15.97 15.89 -0.03
CA PRO A 96 15.38 15.98 1.31
C PRO A 96 14.81 17.38 1.62
N ARG A 97 15.35 18.43 0.96
CA ARG A 97 14.83 19.81 1.07
C ARG A 97 13.48 20.00 0.36
N ALA A 98 13.19 19.24 -0.70
CA ALA A 98 11.89 19.26 -1.37
C ALA A 98 10.80 18.58 -0.51
N ILE A 99 11.15 17.52 0.22
CA ILE A 99 10.25 16.87 1.19
C ILE A 99 9.87 17.86 2.31
N GLY A 100 10.83 18.61 2.84
CA GLY A 100 10.56 19.64 3.86
C GLY A 100 9.73 20.82 3.33
N ARG A 101 9.97 21.27 2.10
CA ARG A 101 9.21 22.37 1.47
C ARG A 101 7.78 21.95 1.15
N ASP A 102 7.58 20.74 0.65
CA ASP A 102 6.26 20.20 0.31
C ASP A 102 5.45 19.85 1.57
N PHE A 103 6.11 19.43 2.66
CA PHE A 103 5.50 19.28 3.99
C PHE A 103 5.00 20.62 4.54
N ALA A 104 5.80 21.69 4.44
CA ALA A 104 5.40 23.04 4.84
C ALA A 104 4.27 23.62 3.95
N ALA A 105 4.20 23.23 2.68
CA ALA A 105 3.11 23.62 1.78
C ALA A 105 1.81 22.84 2.06
N ALA A 106 1.91 21.57 2.44
CA ALA A 106 0.78 20.71 2.81
C ALA A 106 0.08 21.19 4.11
N VAL A 107 0.86 21.62 5.11
CA VAL A 107 0.31 22.25 6.33
C VAL A 107 -0.43 23.57 6.02
N ARG A 108 -0.11 24.23 4.90
CA ARG A 108 -0.72 25.50 4.50
C ARG A 108 -1.99 25.36 3.64
N LEU A 109 -2.51 24.15 3.40
CA LEU A 109 -3.83 23.89 2.79
C LEU A 109 -4.10 24.63 1.45
N ARG A 110 -3.06 24.95 0.67
CA ARG A 110 -3.22 25.57 -0.65
C ARG A 110 -3.33 24.51 -1.73
N LEU A 111 -4.54 23.99 -1.90
CA LEU A 111 -4.91 22.99 -2.92
C LEU A 111 -5.14 23.66 -4.29
N GLY A 112 -4.07 23.84 -5.06
CA GLY A 112 -4.18 24.11 -6.51
C GLY A 112 -4.37 22.79 -7.28
N HIS A 113 -5.54 22.59 -7.89
CA HIS A 113 -5.82 21.43 -8.75
C HIS A 113 -5.37 21.72 -10.18
N HIS A 114 -4.20 21.23 -10.59
CA HIS A 114 -3.80 21.19 -12.00
C HIS A 114 -3.64 19.74 -12.47
N LEU A 115 -4.50 19.34 -13.41
CA LEU A 115 -4.48 18.06 -14.13
C LEU A 115 -3.08 17.84 -14.73
N GLY A 116 -2.35 16.84 -14.22
CA GLY A 116 -1.01 16.47 -14.69
C GLY A 116 0.08 16.46 -13.61
N THR A 117 -0.19 16.99 -12.42
CA THR A 117 0.71 16.87 -11.26
C THR A 117 0.00 16.12 -10.13
N TYR A 118 0.57 15.01 -9.65
CA TYR A 118 0.01 14.27 -8.51
C TYR A 118 -0.21 15.21 -7.33
N ASN A 119 -1.44 15.24 -6.80
CA ASN A 119 -1.81 16.09 -5.67
C ASN A 119 -0.88 15.79 -4.48
N ALA A 120 -0.41 16.82 -3.76
CA ALA A 120 0.47 16.67 -2.59
C ALA A 120 -0.10 15.68 -1.57
N VAL A 121 -1.43 15.65 -1.42
CA VAL A 121 -2.14 14.68 -0.58
C VAL A 121 -1.96 13.25 -1.09
N GLN A 122 -2.06 13.01 -2.41
CA GLN A 122 -1.84 11.69 -3.00
C GLN A 122 -0.38 11.23 -2.82
N ARG A 123 0.60 12.13 -3.05
CA ARG A 123 2.02 11.82 -2.82
C ARG A 123 2.29 11.48 -1.35
N LEU A 124 1.69 12.21 -0.41
CA LEU A 124 1.80 11.94 1.02
C LEU A 124 1.16 10.59 1.38
N LEU A 125 -0.02 10.28 0.83
CA LEU A 125 -0.68 8.98 1.04
C LEU A 125 0.16 7.82 0.51
N TYR A 126 0.83 7.98 -0.65
CA TYR A 126 1.72 6.94 -1.19
C TYR A 126 2.98 6.72 -0.34
N TRP A 127 3.61 7.79 0.13
CA TRP A 127 4.74 7.66 1.07
C TRP A 127 4.31 7.08 2.41
N GLY A 128 3.14 7.51 2.90
CA GLY A 128 2.54 6.99 4.12
C GLY A 128 2.28 5.49 4.03
N VAL A 129 1.61 5.02 2.98
CA VAL A 129 1.32 3.58 2.82
C VAL A 129 2.59 2.76 2.61
N LEU A 130 3.61 3.29 1.93
CA LEU A 130 4.89 2.60 1.79
C LEU A 130 5.61 2.47 3.16
N ALA A 131 5.64 3.55 3.94
CA ALA A 131 6.22 3.54 5.29
C ALA A 131 5.46 2.59 6.23
N LEU A 132 4.12 2.62 6.19
CA LEU A 132 3.28 1.67 6.92
C LEU A 132 3.50 0.23 6.47
N GLY A 133 3.71 0.00 5.17
CA GLY A 133 4.05 -1.31 4.61
C GLY A 133 5.36 -1.86 5.15
N VAL A 134 6.40 -1.03 5.25
CA VAL A 134 7.67 -1.43 5.88
C VAL A 134 7.46 -1.69 7.37
N LEU A 135 6.75 -0.79 8.07
CA LEU A 135 6.51 -0.90 9.50
C LEU A 135 5.72 -2.16 9.87
N VAL A 136 4.68 -2.50 9.11
CA VAL A 136 3.84 -3.69 9.35
C VAL A 136 4.64 -4.97 9.10
N VAL A 137 5.53 -5.00 8.09
CA VAL A 137 6.43 -6.14 7.85
C VAL A 137 7.44 -6.30 8.97
N LEU A 138 8.12 -5.24 9.39
CA LEU A 138 9.12 -5.29 10.45
C LEU A 138 8.50 -5.71 11.80
N SER A 139 7.36 -5.11 12.15
CA SER A 139 6.63 -5.49 13.37
C SER A 139 6.08 -6.93 13.30
N GLY A 140 5.61 -7.38 12.13
CA GLY A 140 5.16 -8.75 11.93
C GLY A 140 6.28 -9.78 12.10
N LEU A 141 7.47 -9.50 11.56
CA LEU A 141 8.65 -10.34 11.76
C LEU A 141 9.06 -10.40 13.23
N ALA A 142 9.05 -9.25 13.94
CA ALA A 142 9.35 -9.20 15.36
C ALA A 142 8.38 -10.04 16.21
N ILE A 143 7.09 -10.06 15.85
CA ILE A 143 6.07 -10.86 16.54
C ILE A 143 6.18 -12.35 16.18
N TRP A 144 6.55 -12.69 14.95
CA TRP A 144 6.62 -14.07 14.49
C TRP A 144 7.78 -14.85 15.12
N LYS A 145 8.94 -14.20 15.29
CA LYS A 145 10.17 -14.83 15.79
C LYS A 145 10.85 -13.95 16.85
N PRO A 146 10.19 -13.68 18.00
CA PRO A 146 10.67 -12.68 18.96
C PRO A 146 12.01 -13.04 19.59
N VAL A 147 12.31 -14.34 19.77
CA VAL A 147 13.60 -14.79 20.32
C VAL A 147 14.72 -14.66 19.28
N GLN A 148 14.51 -15.09 18.04
CA GLN A 148 15.53 -14.94 16.99
C GLN A 148 15.74 -13.48 16.58
N LEU A 149 14.68 -12.66 16.62
CA LEU A 149 14.69 -11.26 16.22
C LEU A 149 14.58 -10.32 17.43
N GLN A 150 15.15 -10.72 18.57
CA GLN A 150 15.09 -9.98 19.83
C GLN A 150 15.56 -8.52 19.71
N GLY A 151 16.59 -8.25 18.88
CA GLY A 151 17.06 -6.88 18.65
C GLY A 151 16.02 -6.01 17.93
N LEU A 152 15.29 -6.58 16.97
CA LEU A 152 14.20 -5.89 16.27
C LEU A 152 13.00 -5.68 17.21
N ALA A 153 12.65 -6.70 18.00
CA ALA A 153 11.61 -6.58 19.01
C ALA A 153 11.96 -5.48 20.03
N ALA A 154 13.21 -5.42 20.50
CA ALA A 154 13.68 -4.37 21.40
C ALA A 154 13.59 -2.97 20.79
N LEU A 155 13.96 -2.81 19.51
CA LEU A 155 13.85 -1.54 18.78
C LEU A 155 12.40 -1.06 18.66
N LEU A 156 11.44 -1.99 18.59
CA LEU A 156 10.01 -1.68 18.60
C LEU A 156 9.42 -1.51 20.01
N GLY A 157 10.24 -1.59 21.07
CA GLY A 157 9.81 -1.43 22.46
C GLY A 157 9.33 -2.73 23.13
N GLY A 158 9.72 -3.89 22.62
CA GLY A 158 9.37 -5.21 23.13
C GLY A 158 8.25 -5.90 22.35
N PHE A 159 7.95 -7.15 22.72
CA PHE A 159 6.95 -7.98 22.03
C PHE A 159 5.54 -7.36 22.11
N ASP A 160 5.12 -6.90 23.28
CA ASP A 160 3.78 -6.32 23.45
C ASP A 160 3.64 -5.01 22.70
N THR A 161 4.62 -4.12 22.79
CA THR A 161 4.64 -2.86 22.03
C THR A 161 4.64 -3.13 20.52
N ALA A 162 5.39 -4.14 20.05
CA ALA A 162 5.40 -4.53 18.64
C ALA A 162 4.00 -4.95 18.15
N ARG A 163 3.18 -5.59 18.99
CA ARG A 163 1.78 -5.93 18.66
C ARG A 163 0.92 -4.68 18.47
N TYR A 164 1.07 -3.66 19.31
CA TYR A 164 0.39 -2.39 19.13
C TYR A 164 0.85 -1.69 17.84
N VAL A 165 2.17 -1.61 17.62
CA VAL A 165 2.74 -1.04 16.40
C VAL A 165 2.19 -1.74 15.15
N HIS A 166 2.16 -3.07 15.17
CA HIS A 166 1.63 -3.87 14.06
C HIS A 166 0.13 -3.59 13.85
N PHE A 167 -0.65 -3.56 14.92
CA PHE A 167 -2.08 -3.25 14.85
C PHE A 167 -2.36 -1.87 14.26
N PHE A 168 -1.67 -0.83 14.73
CA PHE A 168 -1.85 0.53 14.20
C PHE A 168 -1.34 0.66 12.76
N ALA A 169 -0.25 -0.01 12.40
CA ALA A 169 0.22 -0.05 11.02
C ALA A 169 -0.81 -0.70 10.09
N MET A 170 -1.34 -1.86 10.49
CA MET A 170 -2.42 -2.54 9.79
C MET A 170 -3.68 -1.66 9.68
N ALA A 171 -4.10 -1.00 10.76
CA ALA A 171 -5.26 -0.11 10.76
C ALA A 171 -5.07 1.09 9.80
N GLY A 172 -3.87 1.70 9.78
CA GLY A 172 -3.53 2.78 8.85
C GLY A 172 -3.58 2.34 7.39
N ILE A 173 -3.06 1.15 7.08
CA ILE A 173 -3.18 0.54 5.75
C ILE A 173 -4.65 0.27 5.40
N GLY A 174 -5.44 -0.24 6.34
CA GLY A 174 -6.87 -0.45 6.16
C GLY A 174 -7.62 0.85 5.84
N ALA A 175 -7.33 1.92 6.57
CA ALA A 175 -7.91 3.25 6.31
C ALA A 175 -7.54 3.76 4.92
N PHE A 176 -6.26 3.60 4.51
CA PHE A 176 -5.83 3.94 3.16
C PHE A 176 -6.59 3.14 2.10
N VAL A 177 -6.76 1.82 2.28
CA VAL A 177 -7.51 0.97 1.34
C VAL A 177 -8.95 1.44 1.21
N VAL A 178 -9.63 1.77 2.32
CA VAL A 178 -11.01 2.29 2.30
C VAL A 178 -11.10 3.60 1.52
N VAL A 179 -10.21 4.56 1.80
CA VAL A 179 -10.15 5.85 1.09
C VAL A 179 -9.85 5.64 -0.39
N HIS A 180 -8.89 4.76 -0.71
CA HIS A 180 -8.52 4.43 -2.07
C HIS A 180 -9.71 3.86 -2.85
N LEU A 181 -10.42 2.87 -2.29
CA LEU A 181 -11.61 2.28 -2.91
C LEU A 181 -12.74 3.30 -3.07
N ALA A 182 -12.96 4.17 -2.09
CA ALA A 182 -13.95 5.24 -2.18
C ALA A 182 -13.65 6.20 -3.34
N LEU A 183 -12.39 6.63 -3.50
CA LEU A 183 -11.96 7.47 -4.61
C LEU A 183 -12.15 6.79 -5.97
N VAL A 184 -11.88 5.48 -6.04
CA VAL A 184 -12.05 4.67 -7.25
C VAL A 184 -13.53 4.54 -7.63
N ILE A 185 -14.42 4.35 -6.66
CA ILE A 185 -15.87 4.29 -6.88
C ILE A 185 -16.41 5.66 -7.31
N LEU A 186 -15.93 6.74 -6.71
CA LEU A 186 -16.35 8.11 -7.03
C LEU A 186 -15.84 8.57 -8.40
N VAL A 187 -14.65 8.11 -8.81
CA VAL A 187 -14.02 8.46 -10.10
C VAL A 187 -13.76 7.19 -10.92
N PRO A 188 -14.82 6.55 -11.45
CA PRO A 188 -14.71 5.23 -12.09
C PRO A 188 -13.92 5.26 -13.40
N ARG A 189 -13.65 6.45 -13.97
CA ARG A 189 -12.77 6.63 -15.14
C ARG A 189 -11.33 6.17 -14.91
N THR A 190 -10.93 5.94 -13.65
CA THR A 190 -9.62 5.44 -13.25
C THR A 190 -9.48 3.91 -13.29
N LEU A 191 -10.60 3.16 -13.30
CA LEU A 191 -10.62 1.70 -13.35
C LEU A 191 -10.21 1.11 -14.72
N PRO A 192 -10.73 1.60 -15.87
CA PRO A 192 -10.43 1.01 -17.17
C PRO A 192 -8.94 0.99 -17.52
N PRO A 193 -8.14 2.05 -17.24
CA PRO A 193 -6.70 2.02 -17.46
C PRO A 193 -5.95 0.97 -16.63
N MET A 194 -6.41 0.66 -15.42
CA MET A 194 -5.80 -0.34 -14.54
C MET A 194 -6.10 -1.78 -15.00
N ILE A 195 -7.26 -1.99 -15.64
CA ILE A 195 -7.66 -3.27 -16.22
C ILE A 195 -7.03 -3.46 -17.61
N THR A 196 -7.09 -2.45 -18.47
CA THR A 196 -6.74 -2.55 -19.89
C THR A 196 -5.31 -2.09 -20.21
N GLY A 197 -4.65 -1.38 -19.29
CA GLY A 197 -3.29 -0.83 -19.49
C GLY A 197 -3.20 0.36 -20.44
N ARG A 198 -4.34 0.83 -20.98
CA ARG A 198 -4.42 1.90 -21.99
C ARG A 198 -5.21 3.08 -21.42
N ALA A 199 -4.65 4.29 -21.47
CA ALA A 199 -5.41 5.51 -21.24
C ALA A 199 -5.72 6.17 -22.59
N HIS A 200 -6.91 6.78 -22.69
CA HIS A 200 -7.26 7.66 -23.80
C HIS A 200 -6.71 9.05 -23.48
N GLU A 201 -5.77 9.53 -24.30
CA GLU A 201 -5.32 10.92 -24.28
C GLU A 201 -6.10 11.65 -25.37
N GLU A 202 -6.95 12.61 -25.00
CA GLU A 202 -7.56 13.52 -25.95
C GLU A 202 -6.52 14.58 -26.31
N VAL A 203 -5.92 14.44 -27.50
CA VAL A 203 -5.01 15.45 -28.05
C VAL A 203 -5.89 16.55 -28.67
N ASN A 204 -5.95 17.71 -28.02
CA ASN A 204 -6.47 18.93 -28.66
C ASN A 204 -5.39 19.46 -29.60
N ASP A 205 -5.67 19.35 -30.89
CA ASP A 205 -4.84 19.86 -31.97
C ASP A 205 -5.17 21.35 -32.18
N GLU A 206 -4.67 22.21 -31.29
CA GLU A 206 -4.69 23.67 -31.44
C GLU A 206 -3.24 24.18 -31.55
N SER A 207 -2.63 23.97 -32.71
CA SER A 207 -1.55 24.82 -33.20
C SER A 207 -1.45 24.66 -34.73
N ALA A 208 -2.29 25.41 -35.44
CA ALA A 208 -2.10 25.78 -36.84
C ALA A 208 -1.52 27.19 -36.90
#